data_AF-T0SRH2-F1
#
_entry.id   AF-T0SRH2-F1
#
_cell.length_a   1.000
_cell.length_b   1.000
_cell.length_c   1.000
_cell.angle_alpha   90.00
_cell.angle_beta   90.00
_cell.angle_gamma   90.00
#
_symmetry.space_group_name_H-M   'P 1'
#
loop_
_entity.id
_entity.type
_entity.pdbx_description
1 polymer ?
#
loop_
_entity_poly.entity_id
_entity_poly.type
_entity_poly.pdbx_seq_one_letter_code
_entity_poly.pdbx_strand_id
1 'polypeptide(L)'
;MPHFLNESDEDISMFKATLMISIFSMMMIFCSFAGELQTVNGRLIDDLKMVGNIKKMIVTDRERTIKLANDYIETASCVDGEFKIKKIGAGHFELREVVRCNKWVDETADVYSCPKIFSPVCGVPVVQECEDDFMCEKSMPRSVTFGNNCEMYAARAVFLHEGECEEGSL
;
A
#
# COMPACT_ATOMS: atom_id res chain seq x y z
N MET A 1 -75.90 12.61 -30.15
CA MET A 1 -74.81 13.60 -30.06
C MET A 1 -74.20 13.51 -28.67
N PRO A 2 -72.88 13.61 -28.52
CA PRO A 2 -72.04 12.42 -28.30
C PRO A 2 -71.51 12.25 -26.86
N HIS A 3 -71.26 10.98 -26.52
CA HIS A 3 -70.27 10.53 -25.53
C HIS A 3 -68.88 11.05 -25.91
N PHE A 4 -68.13 11.67 -25.01
CA PHE A 4 -66.68 11.81 -25.16
C PHE A 4 -65.99 12.18 -23.84
N LEU A 5 -64.87 11.48 -23.60
CA LEU A 5 -63.73 11.80 -22.72
C LEU A 5 -63.86 11.42 -21.24
N ASN A 6 -63.48 10.18 -20.93
CA ASN A 6 -62.86 9.84 -19.65
C ASN A 6 -61.82 8.74 -19.87
N GLU A 7 -60.75 9.07 -20.61
CA GLU A 7 -59.70 8.12 -21.03
C GLU A 7 -58.35 8.86 -21.08
N SER A 8 -58.02 9.61 -20.01
CA SER A 8 -56.79 10.41 -19.95
C SER A 8 -56.07 10.43 -18.59
N ASP A 9 -56.71 9.96 -17.50
CA ASP A 9 -56.09 9.99 -16.16
C ASP A 9 -55.30 8.71 -15.81
N GLU A 10 -55.66 7.55 -16.37
CA GLU A 10 -54.96 6.28 -16.10
C GLU A 10 -53.58 6.19 -16.79
N ASP A 11 -53.46 6.75 -17.99
CA ASP A 11 -52.21 6.72 -18.77
C ASP A 11 -51.09 7.60 -18.14
N ILE A 12 -51.45 8.73 -17.52
CA ILE A 12 -50.49 9.64 -16.87
C ILE A 12 -49.93 9.01 -15.59
N SER A 13 -50.75 8.26 -14.86
CA SER A 13 -50.34 7.50 -13.67
C SER A 13 -49.36 6.38 -14.04
N MET A 14 -49.67 5.66 -15.11
CA MET A 14 -48.80 4.60 -15.63
C MET A 14 -47.46 5.15 -16.11
N PHE A 15 -47.45 6.27 -16.85
CA PHE A 15 -46.21 6.90 -17.35
C PHE A 15 -45.30 7.37 -16.19
N LYS A 16 -45.88 7.93 -15.12
CA LYS A 16 -45.14 8.33 -13.92
C LYS A 16 -44.56 7.14 -13.17
N ALA A 17 -45.30 6.04 -13.05
CA ALA A 17 -44.82 4.81 -12.43
C ALA A 17 -43.66 4.20 -13.22
N THR A 18 -43.76 4.13 -14.55
CA THR A 18 -42.68 3.60 -15.41
C THR A 18 -41.42 4.48 -15.36
N LEU A 19 -41.56 5.81 -15.33
CA LEU A 19 -40.42 6.72 -15.21
C LEU A 19 -39.75 6.60 -13.84
N MET A 20 -40.52 6.49 -12.76
CA MET A 20 -40.00 6.33 -11.39
C MET A 20 -39.27 4.99 -11.23
N ILE A 21 -39.80 3.90 -11.80
CA ILE A 21 -39.15 2.57 -11.80
C ILE A 21 -37.85 2.60 -12.62
N SER A 22 -37.84 3.29 -13.75
CA SER A 22 -36.65 3.49 -14.59
C SER A 22 -35.54 4.26 -13.86
N ILE A 23 -35.89 5.35 -13.16
CA ILE A 23 -34.92 6.16 -12.38
C ILE A 23 -34.37 5.35 -11.20
N PHE A 24 -35.22 4.59 -10.51
CA PHE A 24 -34.81 3.72 -9.41
C PHE A 24 -33.90 2.57 -9.89
N SER A 25 -34.18 2.01 -11.07
CA SER A 25 -33.35 1.01 -11.73
C SER A 25 -31.98 1.56 -12.14
N MET A 26 -31.90 2.82 -12.60
CA MET A 26 -30.63 3.44 -12.97
C MET A 26 -29.75 3.78 -11.77
N MET A 27 -30.32 4.20 -10.63
CA MET A 27 -29.54 4.49 -9.42
C MET A 27 -28.87 3.25 -8.80
N MET A 28 -29.48 2.07 -8.94
CA MET A 28 -28.92 0.83 -8.40
C MET A 28 -27.71 0.29 -9.20
N ILE A 29 -27.42 0.85 -10.38
CA ILE A 29 -26.31 0.39 -11.25
C ILE A 29 -24.98 1.09 -10.90
N PHE A 30 -24.99 2.20 -10.13
CA PHE A 30 -23.79 3.01 -9.88
C PHE A 30 -23.01 2.71 -8.59
N CYS A 31 -23.41 1.74 -7.77
CA CYS A 31 -22.82 1.59 -6.42
C CYS A 31 -21.90 0.37 -6.17
N SER A 32 -21.38 -0.31 -7.20
CA SER A 32 -20.63 -1.57 -6.99
C SER A 32 -19.23 -1.55 -7.60
N PHE A 33 -18.37 -0.61 -7.19
CA PHE A 33 -16.91 -0.77 -7.31
C PHE A 33 -16.27 -0.75 -5.92
N ALA A 34 -16.79 -1.56 -5.00
CA ALA A 34 -16.01 -1.96 -3.84
C ALA A 34 -14.90 -2.89 -4.34
N GLY A 35 -13.65 -2.40 -4.38
CA GLY A 35 -12.50 -3.20 -4.83
C GLY A 35 -12.43 -4.52 -4.08
N GLU A 36 -12.57 -5.62 -4.81
CA GLU A 36 -12.57 -6.98 -4.26
C GLU A 36 -11.20 -7.34 -3.69
N LEU A 37 -11.22 -7.98 -2.51
CA LEU A 37 -10.03 -8.53 -1.87
C LEU A 37 -9.64 -9.81 -2.62
N GLN A 38 -8.40 -9.88 -3.09
CA GLN A 38 -7.88 -11.02 -3.84
C GLN A 38 -6.72 -11.64 -3.07
N THR A 39 -6.66 -12.96 -3.05
CA THR A 39 -5.53 -13.69 -2.47
C THR A 39 -4.59 -14.16 -3.57
N VAL A 40 -3.30 -13.88 -3.43
CA VAL A 40 -2.27 -14.21 -4.41
C VAL A 40 -1.09 -14.89 -3.73
N ASN A 41 -0.54 -15.92 -4.39
CA ASN A 41 0.72 -16.55 -4.00
C ASN A 41 1.86 -15.93 -4.81
N GLY A 42 3.01 -15.75 -4.16
CA GLY A 42 4.22 -15.34 -4.86
C GLY A 42 5.29 -14.81 -3.92
N ARG A 43 6.25 -14.10 -4.51
CA ARG A 43 7.36 -13.48 -3.79
C ARG A 43 7.17 -11.98 -3.66
N LEU A 44 7.25 -11.47 -2.44
CA LEU A 44 7.27 -10.05 -2.14
C LEU A 44 8.69 -9.53 -2.32
N ILE A 45 8.88 -8.57 -3.22
CA ILE A 45 10.18 -7.98 -3.54
C ILE A 45 10.08 -6.47 -3.60
N ASP A 46 11.21 -5.80 -3.41
CA ASP A 46 11.30 -4.35 -3.50
C ASP A 46 11.52 -3.89 -4.95
N ASP A 47 10.75 -2.89 -5.39
CA ASP A 47 10.94 -2.19 -6.65
C ASP A 47 11.93 -1.04 -6.46
N LEU A 48 13.22 -1.38 -6.59
CA LEU A 48 14.35 -0.45 -6.46
C LEU A 48 14.51 0.52 -7.65
N LYS A 49 13.59 0.50 -8.63
CA LYS A 49 13.71 1.30 -9.86
C LYS A 49 13.15 2.72 -9.75
N MET A 50 12.58 3.11 -8.61
CA MET A 50 12.02 4.44 -8.44
C MET A 50 12.95 5.35 -7.63
N VAL A 51 13.18 6.56 -8.15
CA VAL A 51 13.80 7.66 -7.41
C VAL A 51 12.81 8.06 -6.31
N GLY A 52 13.11 7.75 -5.05
CA GLY A 52 12.24 8.03 -3.89
C GLY A 52 11.99 6.80 -3.01
N ASN A 53 10.75 6.65 -2.51
CA ASN A 53 10.32 5.58 -1.61
C ASN A 53 10.44 4.18 -2.24
N ILE A 54 10.89 3.21 -1.44
CA ILE A 54 10.94 1.79 -1.83
C ILE A 54 9.51 1.27 -1.91
N LYS A 55 9.02 0.92 -3.11
CA LYS A 55 7.69 0.31 -3.27
C LYS A 55 7.81 -1.20 -3.32
N LYS A 56 6.89 -1.94 -2.69
CA LYS A 56 6.87 -3.40 -2.79
C LYS A 56 6.10 -3.89 -4.03
N MET A 57 6.44 -5.07 -4.53
CA MET A 57 5.70 -5.76 -5.60
C MET A 57 5.65 -7.27 -5.33
N ILE A 58 4.61 -7.93 -5.83
CA ILE A 58 4.48 -9.39 -5.74
C ILE A 58 4.75 -9.98 -7.11
N VAL A 59 5.74 -10.87 -7.20
CA VAL A 59 5.97 -11.73 -8.37
C VAL A 59 5.26 -13.04 -8.12
N THR A 60 4.14 -13.25 -8.80
CA THR A 60 3.35 -14.47 -8.67
C THR A 60 4.07 -15.68 -9.26
N ASP A 61 3.65 -16.89 -8.89
CA ASP A 61 4.18 -18.15 -9.43
C ASP A 61 3.98 -18.28 -10.95
N ARG A 62 3.07 -17.48 -11.52
CA ARG A 62 2.80 -17.39 -12.97
C ARG A 62 3.63 -16.29 -13.66
N GLU A 63 4.69 -15.82 -13.01
CA GLU A 63 5.57 -14.74 -13.46
C GLU A 63 4.88 -13.39 -13.73
N ARG A 64 3.66 -13.20 -13.22
CA ARG A 64 2.98 -11.89 -13.28
C ARG A 64 3.45 -11.02 -12.14
N THR A 65 3.79 -9.77 -12.45
CA THR A 65 4.15 -8.75 -11.45
C THR A 65 2.93 -7.94 -11.06
N ILE A 66 2.69 -7.83 -9.75
CA ILE A 66 1.64 -7.01 -9.14
C ILE A 66 2.31 -5.87 -8.39
N LYS A 67 2.12 -4.64 -8.87
CA LYS A 67 2.67 -3.44 -8.23
C LYS A 67 1.83 -3.06 -7.02
N LEU A 68 2.46 -2.94 -5.86
CA LEU A 68 1.80 -2.49 -4.64
C LEU A 68 1.97 -0.98 -4.47
N ALA A 69 0.94 -0.35 -3.93
CA ALA A 69 0.92 1.07 -3.60
C ALA A 69 1.46 1.37 -2.20
N ASN A 70 1.63 0.35 -1.36
CA ASN A 70 2.19 0.49 -0.02
C ASN A 70 3.70 0.82 -0.13
N ASP A 71 4.09 1.92 0.49
CA ASP A 71 5.48 2.39 0.58
C ASP A 71 6.25 1.69 1.72
N TYR A 72 5.54 1.16 2.72
CA TYR A 72 6.13 0.43 3.85
C TYR A 72 5.06 -0.45 4.48
N ILE A 73 5.40 -1.69 4.82
CA ILE A 73 4.53 -2.58 5.58
C ILE A 73 5.42 -3.25 6.61
N GLU A 74 5.17 -2.99 7.90
CA GLU A 74 5.91 -3.56 9.04
C GLU A 74 5.90 -5.10 9.06
N THR A 75 5.09 -5.76 8.23
CA THR A 75 5.18 -7.20 7.95
C THR A 75 6.38 -7.56 7.05
N ALA A 76 7.39 -6.69 7.00
CA ALA A 76 8.54 -6.63 6.09
C ALA A 76 9.42 -7.89 6.06
N SER A 77 9.14 -8.90 6.87
CA SER A 77 9.95 -10.10 6.89
C SER A 77 9.44 -11.21 5.97
N CYS A 78 8.24 -11.13 5.39
CA CYS A 78 7.74 -12.22 4.53
C CYS A 78 8.10 -12.03 3.05
N VAL A 79 9.05 -12.82 2.54
CA VAL A 79 9.55 -12.74 1.14
C VAL A 79 8.80 -13.69 0.20
N ASP A 80 8.25 -14.78 0.72
CA ASP A 80 7.51 -15.76 -0.06
C ASP A 80 6.30 -16.25 0.72
N GLY A 81 5.12 -16.20 0.11
CA GLY A 81 3.89 -16.49 0.82
C GLY A 81 2.60 -16.21 0.04
N GLU A 82 1.53 -16.20 0.80
CA GLU A 82 0.16 -15.93 0.38
C GLU A 82 -0.26 -14.57 0.93
N PHE A 83 -0.73 -13.70 0.04
CA PHE A 83 -0.98 -12.29 0.32
C PHE A 83 -2.39 -11.90 -0.09
N LYS A 84 -3.11 -11.18 0.78
CA LYS A 84 -4.37 -10.53 0.42
C LYS A 84 -4.11 -9.11 -0.07
N ILE A 85 -4.48 -8.86 -1.31
CA ILE A 85 -4.37 -7.57 -1.96
C ILE A 85 -5.75 -7.00 -2.28
N LYS A 86 -5.86 -5.67 -2.31
CA LYS A 86 -7.06 -4.94 -2.73
C LYS A 86 -6.73 -4.13 -3.97
N LYS A 87 -7.53 -4.25 -5.02
CA LYS A 87 -7.37 -3.38 -6.19
C LYS A 87 -7.85 -1.97 -5.84
N ILE A 88 -6.98 -0.98 -6.00
CA ILE A 88 -7.28 0.43 -5.73
C ILE A 88 -7.31 1.29 -7.00
N GLY A 89 -6.79 0.78 -8.11
CA GLY A 89 -6.77 1.50 -9.38
C GLY A 89 -6.38 0.61 -10.56
N ALA A 90 -6.26 1.20 -11.75
CA ALA A 90 -5.81 0.50 -12.95
C ALA A 90 -4.38 -0.02 -12.74
N GLY A 91 -4.23 -1.34 -12.53
CA GLY A 91 -2.95 -2.00 -12.32
C GLY A 91 -2.26 -1.72 -10.97
N HIS A 92 -2.97 -1.07 -10.04
CA HIS A 92 -2.43 -0.73 -8.71
C HIS A 92 -3.20 -1.46 -7.62
N PHE A 93 -2.44 -2.08 -6.71
CA PHE A 93 -2.96 -2.92 -5.64
C PHE A 93 -2.40 -2.45 -4.30
N GLU A 94 -3.16 -2.65 -3.24
CA GLU A 94 -2.73 -2.41 -1.87
C GLU A 94 -2.62 -3.77 -1.18
N LEU A 95 -1.49 -4.06 -0.54
CA LEU A 95 -1.36 -5.23 0.32
C LEU A 95 -2.08 -4.95 1.64
N ARG A 96 -2.96 -5.87 2.02
CA ARG A 96 -3.82 -5.74 3.21
C ARG A 96 -3.40 -6.69 4.32
N GLU A 97 -2.94 -7.89 3.96
CA GLU A 97 -2.61 -8.93 4.93
C GLU A 97 -1.65 -9.95 4.31
N VAL A 98 -0.71 -10.47 5.12
CA VAL A 98 0.03 -11.71 4.83
C VAL A 98 -0.77 -12.87 5.43
N VAL A 99 -1.37 -13.69 4.58
CA VAL A 99 -2.21 -14.83 4.99
C VAL A 99 -1.35 -15.98 5.48
N ARG A 100 -0.27 -16.27 4.75
CA ARG A 100 0.69 -17.31 5.09
C ARG A 100 2.06 -16.89 4.60
N CYS A 101 3.09 -17.14 5.40
CA CYS A 101 4.45 -16.94 4.97
C CYS A 101 5.19 -18.27 4.93
N ASN A 102 5.81 -18.56 3.79
CA ASN A 102 6.64 -19.74 3.57
C ASN A 102 8.11 -19.43 3.84
N LYS A 103 8.54 -18.18 3.60
CA LYS A 103 9.91 -17.74 3.88
C LYS A 103 9.91 -16.38 4.56
N TRP A 104 10.34 -16.40 5.81
CA TRP A 104 10.71 -15.19 6.55
C TRP A 104 12.17 -14.85 6.28
N VAL A 105 12.46 -13.59 6.00
CA VAL A 105 13.80 -13.02 5.91
C VAL A 105 13.83 -11.85 6.88
N ASP A 106 14.84 -11.82 7.74
CA ASP A 106 15.17 -10.60 8.45
C ASP A 106 15.83 -9.68 7.40
N GLU A 107 15.02 -8.86 6.71
CA GLU A 107 15.42 -8.06 5.53
C GLU A 107 16.69 -7.23 5.79
N THR A 108 17.07 -7.00 7.05
CA THR A 108 18.26 -6.26 7.47
C THR A 108 19.58 -7.00 7.24
N ALA A 109 19.57 -8.33 7.07
CA ALA A 109 20.79 -9.11 6.81
C ALA A 109 21.12 -9.25 5.31
N ASP A 110 20.13 -9.07 4.43
CA ASP A 110 20.24 -9.39 3.01
C ASP A 110 20.27 -8.16 2.08
N VAL A 111 20.34 -6.92 2.62
CA VAL A 111 20.68 -5.72 1.81
C VAL A 111 22.16 -5.77 1.41
N TYR A 112 22.51 -6.66 0.49
CA TYR A 112 23.89 -6.97 0.12
C TYR A 112 24.58 -5.85 -0.66
N SER A 113 23.83 -4.89 -1.22
CA SER A 113 24.41 -3.73 -1.90
C SER A 113 23.36 -2.65 -2.18
N CYS A 114 23.54 -1.46 -1.61
CA CYS A 114 22.72 -0.32 -1.98
C CYS A 114 23.19 0.32 -3.29
N PRO A 115 22.26 0.79 -4.15
CA PRO A 115 22.63 1.51 -5.35
C PRO A 115 23.37 2.80 -4.98
N LYS A 116 24.39 3.17 -5.75
CA LYS A 116 25.17 4.41 -5.52
C LYS A 116 24.43 5.70 -5.91
N ILE A 117 23.12 5.63 -6.08
CA ILE A 117 22.30 6.79 -6.40
C ILE A 117 22.19 7.61 -5.12
N PHE A 118 22.70 8.83 -5.15
CA PHE A 118 22.63 9.75 -4.03
C PHE A 118 21.26 10.45 -4.02
N SER A 119 20.49 10.21 -2.98
CA SER A 119 19.17 10.78 -2.72
C SER A 119 19.00 10.87 -1.19
N PRO A 120 19.57 11.89 -0.54
CA PRO A 120 19.76 11.89 0.90
C PRO A 120 18.43 11.79 1.65
N VAL A 121 18.44 11.07 2.77
CA VAL A 121 17.27 10.92 3.66
C VAL A 121 17.67 10.98 5.11
N CYS A 122 16.80 11.54 5.93
CA CYS A 122 17.00 11.65 7.37
C CYS A 122 16.32 10.48 8.09
N GLY A 123 17.06 9.80 8.97
CA GLY A 123 16.51 8.72 9.78
C GLY A 123 17.16 8.59 11.16
N VAL A 124 16.51 7.88 12.07
CA VAL A 124 17.00 7.62 13.42
C VAL A 124 17.36 6.13 13.52
N PRO A 125 18.64 5.77 13.70
CA PRO A 125 19.04 4.37 13.86
C PRO A 125 18.40 3.78 15.12
N VAL A 126 17.82 2.59 15.00
CA VAL A 126 17.35 1.86 16.17
C VAL A 126 18.57 1.37 16.93
N VAL A 127 18.88 2.01 18.05
CA VAL A 127 19.89 1.51 18.99
C VAL A 127 19.44 0.15 19.48
N GLN A 128 20.20 -0.88 19.12
CA GLN A 128 20.02 -2.23 19.65
C GLN A 128 20.20 -2.15 21.16
N GLU A 129 19.25 -2.70 21.93
CA GLU A 129 19.35 -2.74 23.39
C GLU A 129 20.70 -3.37 23.75
N CYS A 130 21.51 -2.65 24.52
CA CYS A 130 22.84 -3.12 24.89
C CYS A 130 22.70 -4.43 25.68
N GLU A 131 23.21 -5.52 25.11
CA GLU A 131 23.24 -6.84 25.72
C GLU A 131 24.28 -6.82 26.86
N ASP A 132 23.76 -6.90 28.08
CA ASP A 132 24.41 -7.14 29.37
C ASP A 132 25.60 -6.25 29.83
N ASP A 133 25.33 -5.55 30.93
CA ASP A 133 26.22 -5.25 32.06
C ASP A 133 27.37 -4.23 31.91
N PHE A 134 27.43 -3.48 30.82
CA PHE A 134 28.26 -2.27 30.75
C PHE A 134 27.41 -1.05 30.43
N MET A 135 27.52 -0.03 31.29
CA MET A 135 26.91 1.30 31.21
C MET A 135 26.81 1.85 29.78
N CYS A 136 25.76 1.48 29.05
CA CYS A 136 25.29 2.25 27.91
C CYS A 136 24.58 3.46 28.51
N GLU A 137 25.29 4.59 28.57
CA GLU A 137 24.65 5.88 28.69
C GLU A 137 23.56 5.91 27.61
N LYS A 138 22.28 5.86 28.05
CA LYS A 138 21.09 5.87 27.19
C LYS A 138 21.06 7.20 26.42
N SER A 139 21.94 7.31 25.45
CA SER A 139 21.94 8.41 24.51
C SER A 139 20.73 8.18 23.63
N MET A 140 19.80 9.14 23.65
CA MET A 140 18.72 9.16 22.67
C MET A 140 19.35 9.04 21.27
N PRO A 141 18.86 8.13 20.43
CA PRO A 141 19.43 7.95 19.10
C PRO A 141 19.25 9.27 18.34
N ARG A 142 20.38 9.80 17.85
CA ARG A 142 20.40 11.04 17.07
C ARG A 142 19.95 10.75 15.65
N SER A 143 19.30 11.72 15.02
CA SER A 143 19.04 11.66 13.59
C SER A 143 20.36 11.66 12.80
N VAL A 144 20.40 10.87 11.74
CA VAL A 144 21.55 10.68 10.85
C VAL A 144 21.07 10.79 9.40
N THR A 145 21.83 11.51 8.58
CA THR A 145 21.62 11.57 7.13
C THR A 145 22.21 10.33 6.47
N PHE A 146 21.41 9.61 5.70
CA PHE A 146 21.84 8.50 4.85
C PHE A 146 21.91 8.93 3.39
N GLY A 147 22.81 8.33 2.60
CA GLY A 147 22.99 8.71 1.20
C GLY A 147 21.79 8.34 0.32
N ASN A 148 21.00 7.35 0.73
CA ASN A 148 19.70 7.01 0.14
C ASN A 148 18.85 6.13 1.09
N ASN A 149 17.60 5.91 0.69
CA ASN A 149 16.64 5.07 1.40
C ASN A 149 17.12 3.63 1.64
N CYS A 150 17.90 3.06 0.72
CA CYS A 150 18.44 1.71 0.91
C CYS A 150 19.46 1.68 2.04
N GLU A 151 20.37 2.67 2.11
CA GLU A 151 21.38 2.74 3.16
C GLU A 151 20.77 2.94 4.54
N MET A 152 19.76 3.81 4.63
CA MET A 152 18.96 4.00 5.85
C MET A 152 18.29 2.68 6.29
N TYR A 153 17.71 1.96 5.33
CA TYR A 153 17.03 0.70 5.60
C TYR A 153 18.01 -0.38 6.08
N ALA A 154 19.16 -0.52 5.42
CA ALA A 154 20.23 -1.42 5.82
C ALA A 154 20.72 -1.14 7.25
N ALA A 155 20.71 0.12 7.68
CA ALA A 155 21.10 0.55 9.02
C ALA A 155 20.01 0.37 10.09
N ARG A 156 18.84 -0.20 9.75
CA ARG A 156 17.68 -0.33 10.64
C ARG A 156 17.23 1.02 11.22
N ALA A 157 17.34 2.08 10.43
CA ALA A 157 16.91 3.40 10.85
C ALA A 157 15.44 3.66 10.52
N VAL A 158 14.75 4.34 11.43
CA VAL A 158 13.40 4.85 11.24
C VAL A 158 13.48 6.10 10.37
N PHE A 159 12.78 6.10 9.24
CA PHE A 159 12.68 7.26 8.36
C PHE A 159 12.00 8.44 9.06
N LEU A 160 12.56 9.64 8.90
CA LEU A 160 11.95 10.88 9.35
C LEU A 160 11.41 11.70 8.16
N HIS A 161 12.28 12.07 7.23
CA HIS A 161 11.94 12.86 6.05
C HIS A 161 12.99 12.73 4.94
N GLU A 162 12.64 13.17 3.73
CA GLU A 162 13.57 13.29 2.61
C GLU A 162 14.53 14.47 2.81
N GLY A 163 15.75 14.38 2.28
CA GLY A 163 16.81 15.38 2.46
C GLY A 163 17.73 15.07 3.65
N GLU A 164 18.66 15.98 3.91
CA GLU A 164 19.60 15.86 5.02
C GLU A 164 18.90 16.18 6.35
N CYS A 165 19.30 15.51 7.44
CA CYS A 165 18.85 15.89 8.78
C CYS A 165 19.34 17.29 9.13
N GLU A 166 18.47 18.08 9.77
CA GLU A 166 18.87 19.34 10.38
C GLU A 166 19.74 19.05 11.61
N GLU A 167 20.94 19.63 11.67
CA GLU A 167 21.79 19.53 12.86
C GLU A 167 21.10 20.25 14.04
N GLY A 168 20.36 19.52 14.87
CA GLY A 168 19.92 19.99 16.19
C GLY A 168 18.41 20.11 16.46
N SER A 169 17.52 19.42 15.74
CA SER A 169 16.10 19.36 16.14
C SER A 169 15.85 18.23 17.16
N LEU A 170 16.08 18.54 18.44
CA LEU A 170 15.59 17.82 19.62
C LEU A 170 14.19 18.31 19.99
#